data_AF-A0A351C3Z3-F1
#
_entry.id   AF-A0A351C3Z3-F1
#
_cell.length_a   1.000
_cell.length_b   1.000
_cell.length_c   1.000
_cell.angle_alpha   90.00
_cell.angle_beta   90.00
_cell.angle_gamma   90.00
#
_symmetry.space_group_name_H-M   'P 1'
#
loop_
_entity.id
_entity.type
_entity.pdbx_description
1 polymer ?
#
loop_
_entity_poly.entity_id
_entity_poly.type
_entity_poly.pdbx_seq_one_letter_code
_entity_poly.pdbx_strand_id
1 'polypeptide(L)'
;MYKIFLINSFRKFFMKEYFKDIFEYEQWANNEFINIIESMKSPPDSILNLMSHIINARIIWLGRIKKINFNTEVWQKYKKDDLRNIHSSSVNSVLKFISENTEEDFEKIIEYENSKGEKFSSRLSDILIHLSHHSAYHRGQLVIHLKSVNSVLPDTDYILYVKNFKKIN
;
A
#
# COMPACT_ATOMS: atom_id res chain seq x y z
N MET A 1 12.51 -22.11 30.90
CA MET A 1 12.52 -20.65 30.63
C MET A 1 13.39 -20.24 29.42
N TYR A 2 13.81 -21.16 28.53
CA TYR A 2 14.69 -20.86 27.39
C TYR A 2 14.00 -20.87 26.00
N LYS A 3 12.71 -21.21 25.90
CA LYS A 3 12.01 -21.33 24.61
C LYS A 3 11.39 -20.01 24.08
N ILE A 4 11.25 -18.98 24.92
CA ILE A 4 10.60 -17.72 24.52
C ILE A 4 11.60 -16.74 23.88
N PHE A 5 12.89 -16.83 24.21
CA PHE A 5 13.90 -15.91 23.69
C PHE A 5 14.29 -16.16 22.21
N LEU A 6 14.14 -17.41 21.73
CA LEU A 6 14.48 -17.79 20.36
C LEU A 6 13.43 -17.38 19.31
N ILE A 7 12.16 -17.21 19.71
CA ILE A 7 11.08 -16.84 18.77
C ILE A 7 11.22 -15.38 18.31
N ASN A 8 11.72 -14.49 19.18
CA ASN A 8 11.94 -13.08 18.83
C ASN A 8 13.16 -12.84 17.94
N SER A 9 14.13 -13.77 17.91
CA SER A 9 15.36 -13.58 17.13
C SER A 9 15.20 -13.97 15.65
N PHE A 10 14.34 -14.94 15.30
CA PHE A 10 14.10 -15.34 13.91
C PHE A 10 13.22 -14.35 13.15
N ARG A 11 12.29 -13.66 13.83
CA ARG A 11 11.39 -12.67 13.22
C ARG A 11 12.13 -11.42 12.74
N LYS A 12 13.34 -11.19 13.26
CA LYS A 12 14.13 -9.98 13.04
C LYS A 12 14.94 -9.94 11.75
N PHE A 13 15.08 -11.04 11.01
CA PHE A 13 16.00 -11.10 9.85
C PHE A 13 15.33 -11.07 8.47
N PHE A 14 14.00 -10.92 8.42
CA PHE A 14 13.26 -11.02 7.16
C PHE A 14 12.21 -9.92 6.97
N MET A 15 12.21 -8.87 7.80
CA MET A 15 11.18 -7.82 7.72
C MET A 15 11.36 -6.98 6.46
N LYS A 16 12.60 -6.70 6.04
CA LYS A 16 12.84 -5.97 4.80
C LYS A 16 12.24 -6.68 3.59
N GLU A 17 12.62 -7.94 3.38
CA GLU A 17 12.13 -8.72 2.24
C GLU A 17 10.62 -8.98 2.36
N TYR A 18 10.11 -9.26 3.56
CA TYR A 18 8.67 -9.37 3.80
C TYR A 18 7.91 -8.11 3.37
N PHE A 19 8.36 -6.91 3.74
CA PHE A 19 7.68 -5.70 3.33
C PHE A 19 7.88 -5.37 1.84
N LYS A 20 9.02 -5.70 1.24
CA LYS A 20 9.16 -5.61 -0.22
C LYS A 20 8.10 -6.45 -0.92
N ASP A 21 7.97 -7.72 -0.52
CA ASP A 21 6.98 -8.64 -1.06
C ASP A 21 5.55 -8.13 -0.93
N ILE A 22 5.21 -7.53 0.22
CA ILE A 22 3.89 -6.93 0.45
C ILE A 22 3.65 -5.75 -0.49
N PHE A 23 4.65 -4.89 -0.72
CA PHE A 23 4.49 -3.71 -1.57
C PHE A 23 4.58 -4.04 -3.08
N GLU A 24 5.26 -5.10 -3.46
CA GLU A 24 5.22 -5.66 -4.82
C GLU A 24 3.84 -6.28 -5.12
N TYR A 25 3.26 -7.02 -4.17
CA TYR A 25 1.86 -7.44 -4.25
C TYR A 25 0.91 -6.26 -4.37
N GLU A 26 1.06 -5.23 -3.52
CA GLU A 26 0.25 -4.01 -3.59
C GLU A 26 0.37 -3.34 -4.95
N GLN A 27 1.56 -3.31 -5.55
CA GLN A 27 1.75 -2.75 -6.88
C GLN A 27 0.95 -3.52 -7.92
N TRP A 28 1.10 -4.85 -7.95
CA TRP A 28 0.38 -5.73 -8.86
C TRP A 28 -1.14 -5.62 -8.67
N ALA A 29 -1.63 -5.79 -7.44
CA ALA A 29 -3.05 -5.78 -7.14
C ALA A 29 -3.70 -4.46 -7.57
N ASN A 30 -3.10 -3.32 -7.23
CA ASN A 30 -3.63 -2.02 -7.64
C ASN A 30 -3.52 -1.80 -9.16
N ASN A 31 -2.49 -2.36 -9.81
CA ASN A 31 -2.34 -2.29 -11.26
C ASN A 31 -3.48 -2.99 -12.01
N GLU A 32 -4.00 -4.10 -11.49
CA GLU A 32 -5.15 -4.79 -12.06
C GLU A 32 -6.41 -3.91 -12.08
N PHE A 33 -6.64 -3.14 -11.01
CA PHE A 33 -7.73 -2.16 -10.98
C PHE A 33 -7.48 -1.00 -11.94
N ILE A 34 -6.26 -0.45 -11.98
CA ILE A 34 -5.92 0.66 -12.90
C ILE A 34 -6.07 0.21 -14.36
N ASN A 35 -5.73 -1.03 -14.72
CA ASN A 35 -5.94 -1.57 -16.08
C ASN A 35 -7.41 -1.46 -16.51
N ILE A 36 -8.32 -1.85 -15.61
CA ILE A 36 -9.76 -1.77 -15.86
C ILE A 36 -10.19 -0.31 -16.00
N ILE A 37 -9.75 0.57 -15.10
CA ILE A 37 -10.09 2.00 -15.13
C ILE A 37 -9.63 2.63 -16.45
N GLU A 38 -8.39 2.37 -16.88
CA GLU A 38 -7.81 2.89 -18.12
C GLU A 38 -8.60 2.46 -19.37
N SER A 39 -9.13 1.22 -19.36
CA SER A 39 -9.97 0.69 -20.44
C SER A 39 -11.33 1.37 -20.56
N MET A 40 -11.80 2.05 -19.50
CA MET A 40 -13.07 2.77 -19.53
C MET A 40 -12.94 4.07 -20.33
N LYS A 41 -13.93 4.33 -21.20
CA LYS A 41 -14.05 5.63 -21.89
C LYS A 41 -14.27 6.78 -20.90
N SER A 42 -15.12 6.55 -19.89
CA SER A 42 -15.42 7.53 -18.83
C SER A 42 -15.67 6.79 -17.51
N PRO A 43 -14.63 6.60 -16.67
CA PRO A 43 -14.79 5.93 -15.38
C PRO A 43 -15.61 6.81 -14.42
N PRO A 44 -16.55 6.22 -13.65
CA PRO A 44 -17.27 6.94 -12.60
C PRO A 44 -16.35 7.61 -11.57
N ASP A 45 -16.76 8.77 -11.07
CA ASP A 45 -16.01 9.52 -10.06
C ASP A 45 -15.81 8.73 -8.77
N SER A 46 -16.76 7.87 -8.37
CA SER A 46 -16.62 6.99 -7.20
C SER A 46 -15.40 6.05 -7.31
N ILE A 47 -15.12 5.53 -8.52
CA ILE A 47 -13.99 4.65 -8.80
C ILE A 47 -12.69 5.46 -8.82
N LEU A 48 -12.68 6.61 -9.49
CA LEU A 48 -11.50 7.49 -9.51
C LEU A 48 -11.14 7.99 -8.11
N ASN A 49 -12.13 8.38 -7.31
CA ASN A 49 -11.92 8.84 -5.94
C ASN A 49 -11.33 7.75 -5.06
N LEU A 50 -11.85 6.52 -5.11
CA LEU A 50 -11.32 5.42 -4.31
C LEU A 50 -9.92 4.99 -4.74
N MET A 51 -9.66 4.89 -6.05
CA MET A 51 -8.32 4.56 -6.54
C MET A 51 -7.32 5.68 -6.17
N SER A 52 -7.73 6.94 -6.28
CA SER A 52 -6.91 8.07 -5.84
C SER A 52 -6.66 8.01 -4.33
N HIS A 53 -7.68 7.69 -3.53
CA HIS A 53 -7.55 7.57 -2.08
C HIS A 53 -6.54 6.49 -1.64
N ILE A 54 -6.54 5.33 -2.31
CA ILE A 54 -5.53 4.28 -2.07
C ILE A 54 -4.11 4.83 -2.28
N ILE A 55 -3.90 5.59 -3.36
CA ILE A 55 -2.60 6.20 -3.69
C ILE A 55 -2.25 7.31 -2.68
N ASN A 56 -3.20 8.20 -2.37
CA ASN A 56 -3.04 9.31 -1.42
C ASN A 56 -2.64 8.81 -0.04
N ALA A 57 -3.29 7.75 0.46
CA ALA A 57 -2.98 7.16 1.76
C ALA A 57 -1.50 6.75 1.83
N ARG A 58 -0.98 6.09 0.78
CA ARG A 58 0.44 5.71 0.72
C ARG A 58 1.37 6.92 0.76
N ILE A 59 1.08 7.95 -0.04
CA ILE A 59 1.90 9.18 -0.10
C ILE A 59 1.90 9.90 1.25
N ILE A 60 0.73 10.08 1.87
CA ILE A 60 0.55 10.76 3.15
C ILE A 60 1.30 10.02 4.26
N TRP A 61 1.17 8.70 4.34
CA TRP A 61 1.87 7.92 5.36
C TRP A 61 3.39 7.91 5.15
N LEU A 62 3.88 7.84 3.92
CA LEU A 62 5.31 8.01 3.65
C LEU A 62 5.80 9.39 4.08
N GLY A 63 5.00 10.43 3.85
CA GLY A 63 5.25 11.78 4.36
C GLY A 63 5.35 11.82 5.88
N ARG A 64 4.42 11.19 6.59
CA ARG A 64 4.44 11.05 8.06
C ARG A 64 5.71 10.35 8.54
N ILE A 65 6.07 9.22 7.95
CA ILE A 65 7.28 8.46 8.31
C ILE A 65 8.54 9.32 8.12
N LYS A 66 8.62 10.06 7.01
CA LYS A 66 9.80 10.86 6.65
C LYS A 66 9.78 12.28 7.23
N LYS A 67 8.71 12.67 7.93
CA LYS A 67 8.46 14.06 8.38
C LYS A 67 8.53 15.07 7.21
N ILE A 68 8.00 14.69 6.05
CA ILE A 68 7.90 15.52 4.84
C ILE A 68 6.42 15.75 4.51
N ASN A 69 6.03 16.99 4.25
CA ASN A 69 4.71 17.30 3.72
C ASN A 69 4.74 17.28 2.19
N PHE A 70 4.03 16.33 1.59
CA PHE A 70 3.88 16.21 0.13
C PHE A 70 2.69 17.02 -0.43
N ASN A 71 2.01 17.82 0.39
CA ASN A 71 0.83 18.62 0.01
C ASN A 71 -0.26 17.81 -0.70
N THR A 72 -0.46 16.55 -0.29
CA THR A 72 -1.48 15.64 -0.83
C THR A 72 -2.68 15.60 0.11
N GLU A 73 -3.87 15.87 -0.42
CA GLU A 73 -5.11 15.76 0.36
C GLU A 73 -5.61 14.31 0.42
N VAL A 74 -6.30 13.94 1.50
CA VAL A 74 -6.81 12.57 1.71
C VAL A 74 -7.71 12.10 0.56
N TRP A 75 -8.55 13.00 0.05
CA TRP A 75 -9.52 12.75 -1.03
C TRP A 75 -9.17 13.50 -2.31
N GLN A 76 -7.90 13.85 -2.52
CA GLN A 76 -7.44 14.41 -3.78
C GLN A 76 -7.79 13.46 -4.93
N LYS A 77 -8.57 13.95 -5.90
CA LYS A 77 -8.96 13.17 -7.08
C LYS A 77 -7.93 13.33 -8.19
N TYR A 78 -7.39 12.21 -8.68
CA TYR A 78 -6.54 12.18 -9.86
C TYR A 78 -7.34 11.90 -11.13
N LYS A 79 -6.80 12.33 -12.28
CA LYS A 79 -7.35 11.96 -13.58
C LYS A 79 -6.95 10.52 -13.91
N LYS A 80 -7.78 9.86 -14.71
CA LYS A 80 -7.54 8.49 -15.19
C LYS A 80 -6.10 8.27 -15.68
N ASP A 81 -5.63 9.16 -16.55
CA ASP A 81 -4.36 9.00 -17.25
C ASP A 81 -3.14 9.23 -16.34
N ASP A 82 -3.34 9.84 -15.17
CA ASP A 82 -2.28 10.09 -14.19
C ASP A 82 -2.14 8.94 -13.19
N LEU A 83 -3.18 8.12 -13.00
CA LEU A 83 -3.24 7.10 -11.94
C LEU A 83 -2.05 6.14 -11.97
N ARG A 84 -1.69 5.63 -13.16
CA ARG A 84 -0.57 4.69 -13.33
C ARG A 84 0.75 5.25 -12.85
N ASN A 85 1.05 6.47 -13.29
CA ASN A 85 2.32 7.13 -13.03
C ASN A 85 2.46 7.50 -11.56
N ILE A 86 1.39 8.05 -10.97
CA ILE A 86 1.39 8.43 -9.55
C ILE A 86 1.43 7.18 -8.67
N HIS A 87 0.65 6.14 -9.00
CA HIS A 87 0.69 4.85 -8.29
C HIS A 87 2.09 4.25 -8.32
N SER A 88 2.68 4.08 -9.51
CA SER A 88 4.03 3.50 -9.67
C SER A 88 5.09 4.29 -8.90
N SER A 89 5.07 5.62 -9.01
CA SER A 89 5.98 6.50 -8.27
C SER A 89 5.85 6.37 -6.75
N SER A 90 4.61 6.30 -6.25
CA SER A 90 4.34 6.15 -4.82
C SER A 90 4.79 4.79 -4.27
N VAL A 91 4.59 3.68 -5.02
CA VAL A 91 5.08 2.36 -4.61
C VAL A 91 6.62 2.34 -4.63
N ASN A 92 7.24 2.83 -5.70
CA ASN A 92 8.70 2.86 -5.84
C ASN A 92 9.35 3.66 -4.71
N SER A 93 8.71 4.74 -4.28
CA SER A 93 9.18 5.54 -3.14
C SER A 93 9.17 4.76 -1.82
N VAL A 94 8.14 3.92 -1.59
CA VAL A 94 8.06 3.04 -0.42
C VAL A 94 9.06 1.89 -0.52
N LEU A 95 9.18 1.23 -1.67
CA LEU A 95 10.16 0.14 -1.88
C LEU A 95 11.60 0.62 -1.72
N LYS A 96 11.91 1.82 -2.23
CA LYS A 96 13.20 2.48 -2.01
C LYS A 96 13.43 2.73 -0.52
N PHE A 97 12.45 3.32 0.17
CA PHE A 97 12.52 3.54 1.61
C PHE A 97 12.78 2.24 2.38
N ILE A 98 12.02 1.16 2.11
CA ILE A 98 12.22 -0.16 2.73
C ILE A 98 13.64 -0.68 2.48
N SER A 99 14.17 -0.51 1.27
CA SER A 99 15.50 -0.99 0.91
C SER A 99 16.63 -0.26 1.66
N GLU A 100 16.45 1.03 1.90
CA GLU A 100 17.40 1.91 2.61
C GLU A 100 17.42 1.70 4.14
N ASN A 101 16.40 1.06 4.71
CA ASN A 101 16.33 0.78 6.15
C ASN A 101 17.05 -0.53 6.53
N THR A 102 17.50 -0.64 7.77
CA THR A 102 18.01 -1.87 8.40
C THR A 102 16.87 -2.70 8.97
N GLU A 103 17.13 -3.95 9.35
CA GLU A 103 16.10 -4.80 9.97
C GLU A 103 15.60 -4.22 11.32
N GLU A 104 16.49 -3.59 12.09
CA GLU A 104 16.14 -2.94 13.34
C GLU A 104 15.22 -1.73 13.16
N ASP A 105 15.29 -1.06 12.01
CA ASP A 105 14.49 0.14 11.74
C ASP A 105 12.99 -0.16 11.70
N PHE A 106 12.59 -1.38 11.30
CA PHE A 106 11.18 -1.77 11.28
C PHE A 106 10.55 -1.84 12.67
N GLU A 107 11.34 -1.95 13.73
CA GLU A 107 10.88 -1.92 15.13
C GLU A 107 10.92 -0.53 15.75
N LYS A 108 11.46 0.48 15.05
CA LYS A 108 11.51 1.86 15.56
C LYS A 108 10.11 2.45 15.68
N ILE A 109 9.93 3.25 16.74
CA ILE A 109 8.73 4.06 16.94
C ILE A 109 8.81 5.30 16.05
N ILE A 110 7.78 5.49 15.23
CA ILE A 110 7.57 6.67 14.41
C ILE A 110 6.51 7.54 15.09
N GLU A 111 6.86 8.78 15.39
CA GLU A 111 5.93 9.81 15.85
C GLU A 111 5.36 10.55 14.64
N TYR A 112 4.05 10.75 14.63
CA TYR A 112 3.35 11.44 13.55
C TYR A 112 2.09 12.16 14.03
N GLU A 113 1.59 13.06 13.20
CA GLU A 113 0.29 13.71 13.39
C GLU A 113 -0.72 13.18 12.38
N ASN A 114 -1.95 12.95 12.84
CA ASN A 114 -3.05 12.63 11.94
C ASN A 114 -3.56 13.89 11.22
N SER A 115 -4.55 13.75 10.33
CA SER A 115 -5.13 14.88 9.59
C SER A 115 -5.88 15.89 10.46
N LYS A 116 -6.08 15.61 11.76
CA LYS A 116 -6.67 16.52 12.75
C LYS A 116 -5.61 17.22 13.61
N GLY A 117 -4.32 16.98 13.37
CA GLY A 117 -3.22 17.53 14.17
C GLY A 117 -3.00 16.78 15.50
N GLU A 118 -3.67 15.65 15.71
CA GLU A 118 -3.50 14.84 16.91
C GLU A 118 -2.23 13.99 16.80
N LYS A 119 -1.43 13.96 17.87
CA LYS A 119 -0.13 13.26 17.91
C LYS A 119 -0.31 11.79 18.26
N PHE A 120 0.37 10.93 17.51
CA PHE A 120 0.41 9.49 17.72
C PHE A 120 1.83 8.96 17.56
N SER A 121 2.01 7.72 18.01
CA SER A 121 3.23 6.96 17.74
C SER A 121 2.88 5.51 17.41
N SER A 122 3.64 4.90 16.50
CA SER A 122 3.45 3.50 16.08
C SER A 122 4.77 2.93 15.59
N ARG A 123 4.94 1.60 15.63
CA ARG A 123 6.13 0.98 15.03
C ARG A 123 6.09 1.16 13.51
N LEU A 124 7.26 1.28 12.88
CA LEU A 124 7.33 1.36 11.42
C LEU A 124 6.66 0.14 10.74
N SER A 125 6.91 -1.06 11.27
CA SER A 125 6.27 -2.29 10.79
C SER A 125 4.74 -2.26 10.87
N ASP A 126 4.18 -1.71 11.94
CA ASP A 126 2.73 -1.55 12.13
C ASP A 126 2.14 -0.56 11.11
N ILE A 127 2.86 0.51 10.77
CA ILE A 127 2.42 1.47 9.75
C ILE A 127 2.44 0.82 8.36
N LEU A 128 3.49 0.06 8.03
CA LEU A 128 3.61 -0.60 6.72
C LEU A 128 2.54 -1.67 6.51
N ILE A 129 2.22 -2.46 7.53
CA ILE A 129 1.11 -3.43 7.43
C ILE A 129 -0.25 -2.72 7.36
N HIS A 130 -0.44 -1.63 8.11
CA HIS A 130 -1.64 -0.81 8.01
C HIS A 130 -1.86 -0.31 6.58
N LEU A 131 -0.82 0.17 5.91
CA LEU A 131 -0.90 0.62 4.52
C LEU A 131 -1.38 -0.47 3.56
N SER A 132 -0.86 -1.69 3.69
CA SER A 132 -1.30 -2.82 2.88
C SER A 132 -2.77 -3.17 3.15
N HIS A 133 -3.17 -3.28 4.42
CA HIS A 133 -4.57 -3.60 4.76
C HIS A 133 -5.56 -2.50 4.38
N HIS A 134 -5.19 -1.23 4.55
CA HIS A 134 -6.00 -0.09 4.14
C HIS A 134 -6.27 -0.12 2.63
N SER A 135 -5.24 -0.40 1.85
CA SER A 135 -5.34 -0.55 0.40
C SER A 135 -6.25 -1.74 0.01
N ALA A 136 -6.06 -2.91 0.62
CA ALA A 136 -6.92 -4.08 0.39
C ALA A 136 -8.39 -3.81 0.76
N TYR A 137 -8.64 -3.13 1.89
CA TYR A 137 -9.98 -2.72 2.32
C TYR A 137 -10.68 -1.86 1.26
N HIS A 138 -9.99 -0.84 0.73
CA HIS A 138 -10.56 0.03 -0.30
C HIS A 138 -10.64 -0.63 -1.68
N ARG A 139 -9.76 -1.58 -2.02
CA ARG A 139 -9.95 -2.44 -3.21
C ARG A 139 -11.27 -3.23 -3.11
N GLY A 140 -11.61 -3.74 -1.93
CA GLY A 140 -12.91 -4.39 -1.69
C GLY A 140 -14.10 -3.46 -1.97
N GLN A 141 -14.02 -2.18 -1.59
CA GLN A 141 -15.02 -1.18 -1.94
C GLN A 141 -15.04 -0.88 -3.45
N LEU A 142 -13.86 -0.82 -4.07
CA LEU A 142 -13.70 -0.56 -5.51
C LEU A 142 -14.38 -1.66 -6.34
N VAL A 143 -14.27 -2.93 -5.91
CA VAL A 143 -15.00 -4.07 -6.49
C VAL A 143 -16.51 -3.82 -6.50
N ILE A 144 -17.08 -3.31 -5.40
CA ILE A 144 -18.53 -3.01 -5.31
C ILE A 144 -18.93 -1.96 -6.35
N HIS A 145 -18.14 -0.88 -6.50
CA HIS A 145 -18.43 0.14 -7.49
C HIS A 145 -18.26 -0.38 -8.93
N LEU A 146 -17.21 -1.17 -9.19
CA LEU A 146 -16.95 -1.75 -10.51
C LEU A 146 -18.03 -2.71 -10.98
N LYS A 147 -18.66 -3.48 -10.07
CA LYS A 147 -19.78 -4.39 -10.42
C LYS A 147 -20.91 -3.72 -11.19
N SER A 148 -21.12 -2.42 -10.97
CA SER A 148 -22.20 -1.67 -11.65
C SER A 148 -21.88 -1.29 -13.09
N VAL A 149 -20.60 -1.30 -13.48
CA VAL A 149 -20.12 -0.75 -14.76
C VAL A 149 -19.15 -1.66 -15.51
N ASN A 150 -18.79 -2.81 -14.94
CA ASN A 150 -17.84 -3.75 -15.53
C ASN A 150 -18.19 -5.20 -15.16
N SER A 151 -18.13 -6.10 -16.14
CA SER A 151 -18.56 -7.50 -15.97
C SER A 151 -17.45 -8.42 -15.45
N VAL A 152 -16.18 -8.05 -15.60
CA VAL A 152 -15.03 -8.85 -15.17
C VAL A 152 -14.23 -8.07 -14.14
N LEU A 153 -14.18 -8.55 -12.91
CA LEU A 153 -13.46 -7.91 -11.81
C LEU A 153 -12.11 -8.60 -11.61
N PRO A 154 -11.09 -7.89 -11.11
CA PRO A 154 -9.77 -8.48 -10.92
C PRO A 154 -9.76 -9.31 -9.62
N ASP A 155 -9.20 -10.51 -9.70
CA ASP A 155 -8.92 -11.32 -8.52
C ASP A 155 -7.56 -10.92 -7.93
N THR A 156 -7.58 -10.20 -6.81
CA THR A 156 -6.36 -9.66 -6.19
C THR A 156 -5.99 -10.34 -4.88
N ASP A 157 -6.38 -11.59 -4.70
CA ASP A 157 -5.99 -12.37 -3.53
C ASP A 157 -4.48 -12.58 -3.50
N TYR A 158 -3.87 -12.41 -2.31
CA TYR A 158 -2.42 -12.53 -2.14
C TYR A 158 -1.88 -13.90 -2.61
N ILE A 159 -2.64 -14.99 -2.38
CA ILE A 159 -2.20 -16.33 -2.79
C ILE A 159 -2.11 -16.50 -4.30
N LEU A 160 -2.92 -15.76 -5.07
CA LEU A 160 -2.86 -15.78 -6.53
C LEU A 160 -1.59 -15.08 -7.02
N TYR A 161 -1.27 -13.93 -6.42
CA TYR A 161 -0.01 -13.23 -6.68
C TYR A 161 1.20 -14.14 -6.42
N VAL A 162 1.25 -14.80 -5.26
CA VAL A 162 2.34 -15.71 -4.92
C VAL A 162 2.49 -16.82 -5.96
N LYS A 163 1.40 -17.48 -6.36
CA LYS A 163 1.45 -18.56 -7.37
C LYS A 163 1.95 -18.10 -8.73
N ASN A 164 1.60 -16.89 -9.14
CA ASN A 164 1.90 -16.39 -10.48
C ASN A 164 3.28 -15.75 -10.59
N PHE A 165 3.79 -15.15 -9.50
CA PHE A 165 4.98 -14.29 -9.56
C PHE A 165 6.10 -14.69 -8.60
N LYS A 166 5.81 -15.44 -7.53
CA LYS A 166 6.85 -15.97 -6.64
C LYS A 166 7.16 -17.42 -7.00
N LYS A 167 8.37 -17.65 -7.52
CA LYS A 167 8.89 -19.01 -7.65
C LYS A 167 9.16 -19.57 -6.26
N ILE A 168 8.51 -20.69 -5.94
CA ILE A 168 8.92 -21.52 -4.81
C ILE A 168 10.16 -22.28 -5.31
N ASN A 169 11.33 -21.95 -4.77
CA ASN A 169 12.52 -22.77 -4.93
C ASN A 169 12.46 -23.96 -3.98
#